data_AF-A0A1I3QII6-F1
#
_entry.id   AF-A0A1I3QII6-F1
#
_cell.length_a   1.000
_cell.length_b   1.000
_cell.length_c   1.000
_cell.angle_alpha   90.00
_cell.angle_beta   90.00
_cell.angle_gamma   90.00
#
_symmetry.space_group_name_H-M   'P 1'
#
loop_
_entity.id
_entity.type
_entity.pdbx_description
1 polymer ?
#
loop_
_entity_poly.entity_id
_entity_poly.type
_entity_poly.pdbx_seq_one_letter_code
_entity_poly.pdbx_strand_id
1 'polypeptide(L)'
;MPTFNDPAADAAEAQQALRGLAYATRSIDDPTQVYSVLGSLSAAAASLEQSLHQLATFHDGPARKRAWVTGDDRAGRAVSSQISWELHRAGEILRQVAVSLDHAHEVVASIAYDTSSDFPLVPEPSRPTPSHGLSL
;
A
#
# COMPACT_ATOMS: atom_id res chain seq x y z
N MET A 1 -14.96 12.18 -6.43
CA MET A 1 -15.47 11.25 -5.42
C MET A 1 -15.76 9.95 -6.15
N PRO A 2 -15.21 8.81 -5.73
CA PRO A 2 -15.43 7.54 -6.44
C PRO A 2 -16.92 7.22 -6.44
N THR A 3 -17.41 6.77 -7.60
CA THR A 3 -18.83 6.47 -7.79
C THR A 3 -19.14 4.98 -7.61
N PHE A 4 -18.11 4.12 -7.65
CA PHE A 4 -18.18 2.67 -7.41
C PHE A 4 -19.16 1.91 -8.32
N ASN A 5 -19.59 2.53 -9.42
CA ASN A 5 -20.59 1.99 -10.35
C ASN A 5 -20.01 1.75 -11.75
N ASP A 6 -18.80 2.21 -12.02
CA ASP A 6 -18.10 2.04 -13.30
C ASP A 6 -16.72 1.43 -13.04
N PRO A 7 -16.59 0.09 -13.12
CA PRO A 7 -15.33 -0.58 -12.80
C PRO A 7 -14.18 -0.17 -13.74
N ALA A 8 -14.46 0.31 -14.96
CA ALA A 8 -13.42 0.77 -15.87
C ALA A 8 -12.88 2.15 -15.46
N ALA A 9 -13.79 3.08 -15.10
CA ALA A 9 -13.39 4.38 -14.56
C ALA A 9 -12.66 4.23 -13.21
N ASP A 10 -13.18 3.40 -12.30
CA ASP A 10 -12.58 3.15 -10.99
C ASP A 10 -11.17 2.51 -11.13
N ALA A 11 -10.98 1.61 -12.10
CA ALA A 11 -9.65 1.05 -12.40
C ALA A 11 -8.66 2.11 -12.91
N ALA A 12 -9.11 3.06 -13.73
CA ALA A 12 -8.27 4.17 -14.20
C ALA A 12 -7.90 5.14 -13.05
N GLU A 13 -8.83 5.40 -12.15
CA GLU A 13 -8.56 6.18 -10.92
C GLU A 13 -7.52 5.47 -10.03
N ALA A 14 -7.67 4.17 -9.81
CA ALA A 14 -6.71 3.36 -9.06
C ALA A 14 -5.31 3.41 -9.68
N GLN A 15 -5.20 3.25 -11.01
CA GLN A 15 -3.95 3.38 -11.74
C GLN A 15 -3.29 4.75 -11.50
N GLN A 16 -4.06 5.83 -11.59
CA GLN A 16 -3.55 7.18 -11.40
C GLN A 16 -3.12 7.44 -9.95
N ALA A 17 -3.88 6.95 -8.97
CA ALA A 17 -3.53 7.03 -7.56
C ALA A 17 -2.22 6.29 -7.25
N LEU A 18 -2.05 5.06 -7.75
CA LEU A 18 -0.82 4.29 -7.58
C LEU A 18 0.39 4.96 -8.25
N ARG A 19 0.19 5.57 -9.43
CA ARG A 19 1.23 6.37 -10.08
C ARG A 19 1.62 7.59 -9.25
N GLY A 20 0.63 8.30 -8.69
CA GLY A 20 0.86 9.43 -7.79
C GLY A 20 1.63 9.01 -6.55
N LEU A 21 1.24 7.88 -5.94
CA LEU A 21 1.93 7.30 -4.80
C LEU A 21 3.39 6.96 -5.14
N ALA A 22 3.64 6.25 -6.24
CA ALA A 22 5.00 5.89 -6.67
C ALA A 22 5.90 7.12 -6.88
N TYR A 23 5.32 8.21 -7.40
CA TYR A 23 6.04 9.48 -7.54
C TYR A 23 6.31 10.15 -6.19
N ALA A 24 5.37 10.12 -5.25
CA ALA A 24 5.55 10.71 -3.92
C ALA A 24 6.56 9.92 -3.08
N THR A 25 6.52 8.59 -3.10
CA THR A 25 7.40 7.72 -2.29
C THR A 25 8.87 7.74 -2.72
N ARG A 26 9.22 8.44 -3.82
CA ARG A 26 10.63 8.66 -4.19
C ARG A 26 11.40 9.52 -3.18
N SER A 27 10.69 10.36 -2.42
CA SER A 27 11.23 11.20 -1.34
C SER A 27 10.18 11.28 -0.25
N ILE A 28 10.47 10.70 0.91
CA ILE A 28 9.65 10.82 2.11
C ILE A 28 10.43 11.68 3.09
N ASP A 29 10.00 12.94 3.25
CA ASP A 29 10.72 13.92 4.06
C ASP A 29 10.41 13.75 5.56
N ASP A 30 9.19 13.32 5.89
CA ASP A 30 8.76 12.99 7.24
C ASP A 30 8.61 11.47 7.38
N PRO A 31 9.52 10.79 8.10
CA PRO A 31 9.52 9.33 8.21
C PRO A 31 8.30 8.79 8.97
N THR A 32 7.57 9.63 9.72
CA THR A 32 6.33 9.20 10.39
C THR A 32 5.21 8.88 9.41
N GLN A 33 5.30 9.37 8.16
CA GLN A 33 4.34 9.08 7.09
C GLN A 33 4.42 7.62 6.59
N VAL A 34 5.55 6.93 6.79
CA VAL A 34 5.73 5.56 6.32
C VAL A 34 4.67 4.63 6.91
N TYR A 35 4.31 4.83 8.18
CA TYR A 35 3.29 4.04 8.85
C TYR A 35 1.93 4.12 8.12
N SER A 36 1.43 5.34 7.87
CA SER A 36 0.13 5.53 7.20
C SER A 36 0.14 5.07 5.74
N VAL A 37 1.27 5.21 5.05
CA VAL A 37 1.46 4.70 3.68
C VAL A 37 1.36 3.17 3.65
N LEU A 38 2.04 2.46 4.57
CA LEU A 38 1.99 0.99 4.64
C LEU A 38 0.59 0.48 4.97
N GLY A 39 -0.11 1.09 5.94
CA GLY A 39 -1.49 0.74 6.24
C GLY A 39 -2.44 0.94 5.06
N SER A 40 -2.29 2.04 4.32
CA SER A 40 -3.08 2.31 3.11
C SER A 40 -2.79 1.32 1.98
N LEU A 41 -1.51 0.96 1.79
CA LEU A 41 -1.09 -0.03 0.80
C LEU A 41 -1.61 -1.44 1.12
N SER A 42 -1.65 -1.83 2.40
CA SER A 42 -2.23 -3.11 2.81
C SER A 42 -3.74 -3.17 2.48
N ALA A 43 -4.49 -2.13 2.85
CA ALA A 43 -5.92 -2.04 2.52
C ALA A 43 -6.18 -2.02 1.00
N ALA A 44 -5.32 -1.32 0.24
CA ALA A 44 -5.39 -1.30 -1.22
C ALA A 44 -5.08 -2.68 -1.83
N ALA A 45 -4.10 -3.41 -1.29
CA ALA A 45 -3.77 -4.77 -1.74
C ALA A 45 -4.93 -5.74 -1.52
N ALA A 46 -5.59 -5.70 -0.35
CA ALA A 46 -6.78 -6.51 -0.08
C ALA A 46 -7.95 -6.17 -1.02
N SER A 47 -8.15 -4.88 -1.32
CA SER A 47 -9.19 -4.45 -2.26
C SER A 47 -8.90 -4.91 -3.70
N LEU A 48 -7.63 -4.88 -4.11
CA LEU A 48 -7.19 -5.35 -5.41
C LEU A 48 -7.28 -6.87 -5.53
N GLU A 49 -6.90 -7.62 -4.48
CA GLU A 49 -7.13 -9.07 -4.37
C GLU A 49 -8.61 -9.40 -4.63
N GLN A 50 -9.52 -8.74 -3.90
CA GLN A 50 -10.95 -8.93 -4.06
C GLN A 50 -11.41 -8.63 -5.50
N SER A 51 -10.94 -7.54 -6.09
CA SER A 51 -11.28 -7.16 -7.47
C SER A 51 -10.83 -8.22 -8.48
N LEU A 52 -9.63 -8.80 -8.31
CA LEU A 52 -9.12 -9.88 -9.16
C LEU A 52 -9.97 -11.15 -9.03
N HIS A 53 -10.37 -11.53 -7.81
CA HIS A 53 -11.27 -12.66 -7.60
C HIS A 53 -12.67 -12.45 -8.19
N GLN A 54 -13.18 -11.22 -8.16
CA GLN A 54 -14.45 -10.87 -8.81
C GLN A 54 -14.36 -10.98 -10.34
N LEU A 55 -13.28 -10.48 -10.94
CA LEU A 55 -13.01 -10.64 -12.37
C LEU A 55 -12.82 -12.11 -12.76
N ALA A 56 -12.16 -12.90 -11.93
CA ALA A 56 -12.02 -14.34 -12.14
C ALA A 56 -13.38 -15.06 -12.11
N THR A 57 -14.21 -14.73 -11.12
CA THR A 57 -15.57 -15.27 -10.96
C THR A 57 -16.45 -14.94 -12.17
N PHE A 58 -16.29 -13.75 -12.77
CA PHE A 58 -16.96 -13.41 -14.03
C PHE A 58 -16.63 -14.42 -15.13
N HIS A 59 -15.36 -14.81 -15.26
CA HIS A 59 -14.88 -15.80 -16.22
C HIS A 59 -15.22 -17.26 -15.87
N ASP A 60 -15.53 -17.57 -14.61
CA ASP A 60 -16.08 -18.87 -14.19
C ASP A 60 -17.58 -19.01 -14.49
N GLY A 61 -18.31 -17.89 -14.44
CA GLY A 61 -19.75 -17.84 -14.56
C GLY A 61 -20.30 -17.96 -15.99
N PRO A 62 -21.58 -17.62 -16.22
CA PRO A 62 -22.21 -17.71 -17.54
C PRO A 62 -21.52 -16.90 -18.65
N ALA A 63 -20.67 -15.91 -18.31
CA ALA A 63 -19.86 -15.21 -19.30
C ALA A 63 -18.86 -16.15 -20.01
N ARG A 64 -18.41 -17.23 -19.35
CA ARG A 64 -17.69 -18.36 -19.97
C ARG A 64 -18.42 -18.95 -21.18
N LYS A 65 -19.76 -18.90 -21.18
CA LYS A 65 -20.62 -19.41 -22.26
C LYS A 65 -20.79 -18.41 -23.41
N ARG A 66 -20.43 -17.13 -23.20
CA ARG A 66 -20.48 -16.07 -24.21
C ARG A 66 -19.13 -15.82 -24.89
N ALA A 67 -18.04 -16.41 -24.38
CA ALA A 67 -16.72 -16.38 -24.99
C ALA A 67 -16.72 -17.21 -26.29
N TRP A 68 -17.15 -16.59 -27.39
CA TRP A 68 -17.18 -17.20 -28.71
C TRP A 68 -15.90 -16.83 -29.45
N VAL A 69 -14.84 -17.63 -29.28
CA VAL A 69 -13.61 -17.45 -30.05
C VAL A 69 -13.81 -18.17 -31.39
N THR A 70 -13.97 -17.41 -32.46
CA THR A 70 -13.93 -17.89 -33.87
C THR A 70 -14.71 -19.17 -34.16
N GLY A 71 -15.93 -19.30 -33.63
CA GLY A 71 -16.81 -20.44 -33.90
C GLY A 71 -16.43 -21.76 -33.19
N ASP A 72 -15.46 -21.76 -32.28
CA ASP A 72 -15.10 -22.92 -31.45
C ASP A 72 -15.38 -22.64 -29.96
N ASP A 73 -16.50 -23.17 -29.49
CA ASP A 73 -16.93 -23.06 -28.10
C ASP A 73 -16.00 -23.77 -27.11
N ARG A 74 -15.25 -24.80 -27.52
CA ARG A 74 -14.27 -25.47 -26.64
C ARG A 74 -13.07 -24.57 -26.44
N ALA A 75 -12.53 -23.99 -27.51
CA ALA A 75 -11.43 -23.04 -27.44
C ALA A 75 -11.80 -21.82 -26.58
N GLY A 76 -13.00 -21.26 -26.78
CA GLY A 76 -13.50 -20.14 -25.98
C GLY A 76 -13.62 -20.44 -24.49
N ARG A 77 -14.11 -21.64 -24.12
CA ARG A 77 -14.16 -22.07 -22.72
C ARG A 77 -12.77 -22.25 -22.11
N ALA A 78 -11.83 -22.83 -22.86
CA ALA A 78 -10.46 -23.03 -22.38
C ALA A 78 -9.77 -21.69 -22.09
N VAL A 79 -9.91 -20.71 -22.99
CA VAL A 79 -9.37 -19.36 -22.79
C VAL A 79 -9.98 -18.67 -21.56
N SER A 80 -11.30 -18.74 -21.39
CA SER A 80 -11.96 -18.13 -20.22
C SER A 80 -11.52 -18.80 -18.91
N SER A 81 -11.35 -20.13 -18.89
CA SER A 81 -10.80 -20.84 -17.73
C SER A 81 -9.35 -20.45 -17.43
N GLN A 82 -8.51 -20.24 -18.45
CA GLN A 82 -7.15 -19.75 -18.26
C GLN A 82 -7.15 -18.36 -17.61
N ILE A 83 -7.99 -17.44 -18.10
CA ILE A 83 -8.09 -16.08 -17.52
C ILE A 83 -8.51 -16.14 -16.06
N SER A 84 -9.56 -16.91 -15.74
CA SER A 84 -10.02 -17.09 -14.36
C SER A 84 -8.89 -17.62 -13.46
N TRP A 85 -8.19 -18.66 -13.89
CA TRP A 85 -7.10 -19.24 -13.11
C TRP A 85 -5.97 -18.24 -12.83
N GLU A 86 -5.51 -17.49 -13.85
CA GLU A 86 -4.46 -16.49 -13.67
C GLU A 86 -4.90 -15.36 -12.71
N LEU A 87 -6.16 -14.92 -12.80
CA LEU A 87 -6.69 -13.86 -11.94
C LEU A 87 -6.83 -14.33 -10.49
N HIS A 88 -7.32 -15.55 -10.25
CA HIS A 88 -7.32 -16.15 -8.91
C HIS A 88 -5.89 -16.26 -8.36
N ARG A 89 -4.96 -16.77 -9.16
CA ARG A 89 -3.55 -16.89 -8.76
C ARG A 89 -2.93 -15.53 -8.42
N ALA A 90 -3.21 -14.50 -9.21
CA ALA A 90 -2.75 -13.14 -8.94
C ALA A 90 -3.34 -12.57 -7.64
N GLY A 91 -4.62 -12.87 -7.35
CA GLY A 91 -5.24 -12.56 -6.06
C GLY A 91 -4.50 -13.18 -4.88
N GLU A 92 -4.18 -14.48 -4.96
CA GLU A 92 -3.42 -15.18 -3.90
C GLU A 92 -2.01 -14.61 -3.70
N ILE A 93 -1.35 -14.19 -4.79
CA ILE A 93 -0.05 -13.50 -4.70
C ILE A 93 -0.21 -12.16 -4.00
N LEU A 94 -1.24 -11.38 -4.33
CA LEU A 94 -1.53 -10.10 -3.66
C LEU A 94 -1.85 -10.28 -2.18
N ARG A 95 -2.55 -11.34 -1.81
CA ARG A 95 -2.78 -11.70 -0.41
C ARG A 95 -1.46 -11.89 0.35
N GLN A 96 -0.49 -12.57 -0.27
CA GLN A 96 0.85 -12.74 0.33
C GLN A 96 1.63 -11.41 0.41
N VAL A 97 1.43 -10.50 -0.55
CA VAL A 97 1.98 -9.14 -0.50
C VAL A 97 1.35 -8.35 0.65
N ALA A 98 0.02 -8.41 0.83
CA ALA A 98 -0.68 -7.76 1.92
C ALA A 98 -0.16 -8.20 3.29
N VAL A 99 0.05 -9.51 3.49
CA VAL A 99 0.68 -10.03 4.73
C VAL A 99 2.08 -9.44 4.96
N SER A 100 2.88 -9.28 3.91
CA SER A 100 4.21 -8.67 4.02
C SER A 100 4.13 -7.17 4.37
N LEU A 101 3.13 -6.47 3.82
CA LEU A 101 2.86 -5.06 4.13
C LEU A 101 2.40 -4.87 5.57
N ASP A 102 1.50 -5.72 6.06
CA ASP A 102 1.03 -5.71 7.44
C ASP A 102 2.18 -5.94 8.42
N HIS A 103 3.03 -6.93 8.15
CA HIS A 103 4.22 -7.16 8.97
C HIS A 103 5.18 -5.96 8.96
N ALA A 104 5.41 -5.34 7.80
CA ALA A 104 6.23 -4.13 7.72
C ALA A 104 5.58 -2.96 8.51
N HIS A 105 4.27 -2.84 8.45
CA HIS A 105 3.49 -1.83 9.17
C HIS A 105 3.62 -2.01 10.69
N GLU A 106 3.54 -3.25 11.19
CA GLU A 106 3.79 -3.61 12.58
C GLU A 106 5.23 -3.28 13.02
N VAL A 107 6.23 -3.60 12.19
CA VAL A 107 7.64 -3.30 12.49
C VAL A 107 7.89 -1.80 12.57
N VAL A 108 7.35 -1.01 11.63
CA VAL A 108 7.49 0.46 11.64
C VAL A 108 6.85 1.08 12.89
N ALA A 109 5.76 0.51 13.39
CA ALA A 109 5.12 0.95 14.64
C ALA A 109 6.05 0.88 15.86
N SER A 110 7.11 0.06 15.81
CA SER A 110 8.08 -0.11 16.89
C SER A 110 9.23 0.90 16.86
N ILE A 111 9.36 1.70 15.79
CA ILE A 111 10.45 2.66 15.62
C ILE A 111 10.04 4.02 16.21
N ALA A 112 10.88 4.57 17.08
CA ALA A 112 10.80 5.96 17.50
C ALA A 112 11.77 6.80 16.66
N TYR A 113 11.27 7.82 15.98
CA TYR A 113 12.10 8.80 15.27
C TYR A 113 12.48 9.93 16.23
N ASP A 114 13.77 10.25 16.28
CA ASP A 114 14.28 11.35 17.10
C ASP A 114 13.91 12.70 16.44
N THR A 115 12.84 13.32 16.91
CA THR A 115 12.42 14.67 16.47
C THR A 115 13.25 15.77 17.14
N SER A 116 14.21 15.42 18.02
CA SER A 116 14.93 16.35 18.89
C SER A 116 16.02 17.16 18.19
N SER A 117 16.28 16.95 16.89
CA SER A 117 17.27 17.74 16.14
C SER A 117 16.86 19.21 15.97
N ASP A 118 15.62 19.58 16.30
CA ASP A 118 15.07 20.94 16.19
C ASP A 118 15.01 21.71 17.52
N PHE A 119 15.51 21.16 18.63
CA PHE A 119 15.62 21.94 19.87
C PHE A 119 16.95 22.70 19.91
N PRO A 120 16.95 24.06 19.97
CA PRO A 120 18.16 24.81 20.26
C PRO A 120 18.71 24.34 21.59
N LEU A 121 19.98 23.92 21.62
CA LEU A 121 20.72 23.65 22.85
C LEU A 121 20.50 24.85 23.80
N VAL A 122 19.75 24.61 24.88
CA VAL A 122 19.69 25.56 26.00
C VAL A 122 21.15 25.72 26.46
N PRO A 123 21.73 26.93 26.44
CA PRO A 123 23.07 27.11 26.94
C PRO A 123 23.09 26.67 28.40
N GLU A 124 24.01 25.77 28.77
CA GLU A 124 24.16 25.38 30.18
C GLU A 124 24.31 26.64 31.04
N PRO A 125 23.57 26.75 32.16
CA PRO A 125 23.73 27.88 33.05
C PRO A 125 25.16 27.88 33.60
N SER A 126 25.91 28.94 33.30
CA SER A 126 27.26 29.19 33.80
C SER A 126 27.30 28.96 35.32
N ARG A 127 28.01 27.91 35.76
CA ARG A 127 28.21 27.66 37.19
C ARG A 127 28.90 28.87 37.81
N PRO A 128 28.36 29.47 38.90
CA PRO A 128 29.07 30.52 39.60
C PRO A 128 30.35 29.96 40.22
N THR A 129 31.47 30.62 39.96
CA THR A 129 32.76 30.34 40.59
C THR A 129 32.65 30.55 42.10
N PRO A 130 33.18 29.63 42.93
CA PRO A 130 33.19 29.85 44.37
C PRO A 130 34.10 31.03 44.68
N SER A 131 33.51 32.08 45.25
CA SER A 131 34.22 33.23 45.81
C SER A 131 35.15 32.73 46.92
N HIS A 132 36.46 32.82 46.70
CA HIS A 132 37.43 32.62 47.76
C HIS A 132 37.30 33.76 48.76
N GLY A 133 36.74 33.42 49.92
CA GLY A 133 36.59 34.31 51.06
C GLY A 133 37.94 34.89 51.51
N LEU A 134 37.88 36.18 51.83
CA LEU A 134 38.92 36.99 52.46
C LEU A 134 39.43 36.30 53.73
N SER A 135 40.74 36.10 53.83
CA SER A 135 41.41 35.81 55.11
C SER A 135 41.89 37.12 55.74
N LEU A 136 41.58 37.27 57.03
CA LEU A 136 42.01 38.33 57.93
C LEU A 136 43.49 38.22 58.30
#